data_AF-T1GME9-F1
#
_entry.id   AF-T1GME9-F1
#
_cell.length_a   1.000
_cell.length_b   1.000
_cell.length_c   1.000
_cell.angle_alpha   90.00
_cell.angle_beta   90.00
_cell.angle_gamma   90.00
#
_symmetry.space_group_name_H-M   'P 1'
#
loop_
_entity.id
_entity.type
_entity.pdbx_description
1 polymer ?
#
loop_
_entity_poly.entity_id
_entity_poly.type
_entity_poly.pdbx_seq_one_letter_code
_entity_poly.pdbx_strand_id
1 'polypeptide(L)'
;MVDKRVVLNCCKDLAVLLKEEEEANKINRAPKLWCREWMQHKEKGHSEKILKELRSEDPKGFTKLLRISPDCFDFILKEIGPCIQKADTNMREALPAKTKLEITLHYLATGEDLTQMEYDFRHSCTWILSTKSISLRAHSKKNVKISKITL
;
A
#
# COMPACT_ATOMS: atom_id res chain seq x y z
N MET A 1 6.28 62.45 6.52
CA MET A 1 6.20 61.36 7.51
C MET A 1 4.87 60.65 7.30
N VAL A 2 4.87 59.36 6.98
CA VAL A 2 3.61 58.61 6.81
C VAL A 2 2.95 58.44 8.17
N ASP A 3 1.66 58.75 8.28
CA ASP A 3 0.91 58.66 9.51
C ASP A 3 0.88 57.22 10.05
N LYS A 4 1.38 57.02 11.27
CA LYS A 4 1.42 55.70 11.92
C LYS A 4 0.03 55.05 12.05
N ARG A 5 -1.02 55.87 12.12
CA ARG A 5 -2.43 55.41 12.14
C ARG A 5 -2.84 54.78 10.81
N VAL A 6 -2.39 55.34 9.69
CA VAL A 6 -2.67 54.81 8.35
C VAL A 6 -1.98 53.46 8.17
N VAL A 7 -0.71 53.36 8.60
CA VAL A 7 0.03 52.08 8.56
C VAL A 7 -0.64 51.02 9.44
N LEU A 8 -1.07 51.38 10.65
CA LEU A 8 -1.73 50.44 11.57
C LEU A 8 -3.09 49.95 11.04
N ASN A 9 -3.86 50.81 10.39
CA ASN A 9 -5.14 50.43 9.78
C ASN A 9 -4.92 49.51 8.56
N CYS A 10 -3.98 49.86 7.67
CA CYS A 10 -3.63 48.98 6.55
C CYS A 10 -3.17 47.58 7.03
N CYS A 11 -2.40 47.48 8.11
CA CYS A 11 -2.00 46.19 8.67
C CYS A 11 -3.19 45.37 9.22
N LYS A 12 -4.20 46.03 9.80
CA LYS A 12 -5.42 45.36 10.27
C LYS A 12 -6.25 44.85 9.11
N ASP A 13 -6.42 45.67 8.07
CA ASP A 13 -7.15 45.30 6.86
C ASP A 13 -6.45 44.12 6.15
N LEU A 14 -5.11 44.15 6.06
CA LEU A 14 -4.33 43.03 5.52
C LEU A 14 -4.55 41.74 6.32
N ALA A 15 -4.60 41.83 7.66
CA ALA A 15 -4.81 40.67 8.52
C ALA A 15 -6.23 40.08 8.42
N VAL A 16 -7.23 40.91 8.10
CA VAL A 16 -8.60 40.45 7.83
C VAL A 16 -8.64 39.73 6.49
N LEU A 17 -8.06 40.32 5.44
CA LEU A 17 -8.02 39.71 4.11
C LEU A 17 -7.29 38.35 4.11
N LEU A 18 -6.18 38.24 4.84
CA LEU A 18 -5.45 36.97 4.97
C LEU A 18 -6.26 35.88 5.68
N LYS A 19 -7.09 36.25 6.67
CA LYS A 19 -7.99 35.30 7.35
C LYS A 19 -9.16 34.87 6.47
N GLU A 20 -9.74 35.79 5.71
CA GLU A 20 -10.81 35.49 4.75
C GLU A 20 -10.32 34.55 3.65
N GLU A 21 -9.09 34.72 3.17
CA GLU A 21 -8.46 33.84 2.19
C GLU A 21 -8.13 32.45 2.76
N GLU A 22 -7.76 32.36 4.04
CA GLU A 22 -7.55 31.08 4.73
C GLU A 22 -8.86 30.31 4.95
N GLU A 23 -9.95 31.01 5.33
CA GLU A 23 -11.28 30.41 5.49
C GLU A 23 -11.88 30.00 4.14
N ALA A 24 -11.73 30.82 3.08
CA ALA A 24 -12.10 30.44 1.72
C ALA A 24 -11.32 29.20 1.26
N ASN A 25 -10.03 29.10 1.58
CA ASN A 25 -9.21 27.92 1.29
C ASN A 25 -9.64 26.67 2.07
N LYS A 26 -10.21 26.80 3.27
CA LYS A 26 -10.78 25.66 4.02
C LYS A 26 -12.06 25.15 3.37
N ILE A 27 -12.93 26.05 2.91
CA ILE A 27 -14.20 25.71 2.23
C ILE A 27 -13.94 25.10 0.85
N ASN A 28 -12.93 25.61 0.13
CA ASN A 28 -12.51 25.12 -1.19
C ASN A 28 -11.59 23.88 -1.14
N ARG A 29 -11.43 23.22 0.01
CA ARG A 29 -10.66 21.96 0.05
C ARG A 29 -11.41 20.90 -0.71
N ALA A 30 -10.90 20.60 -1.91
CA ALA A 30 -11.34 19.44 -2.67
C ALA A 30 -11.31 18.20 -1.76
N PRO A 31 -12.37 17.35 -1.78
CA PRO A 31 -12.41 16.16 -0.96
C PRO A 31 -11.20 15.28 -1.27
N LYS A 32 -10.56 14.77 -0.21
CA LYS A 32 -9.37 13.94 -0.35
C LYS A 32 -9.78 12.63 -1.02
N LEU A 33 -9.31 12.41 -2.25
CA LEU A 33 -9.57 11.16 -2.99
C LEU A 33 -9.04 9.98 -2.18
N TRP A 34 -9.92 9.02 -1.89
CA TRP A 34 -9.58 7.80 -1.15
C TRP A 34 -8.56 6.92 -1.91
N CYS A 35 -8.69 6.87 -3.23
CA CYS A 35 -7.78 6.15 -4.12
C CYS A 35 -7.68 6.93 -5.44
N ARG A 36 -6.46 7.05 -5.97
CA ARG A 36 -6.21 7.71 -7.26
C ARG A 36 -6.81 6.85 -8.38
N GLU A 37 -7.35 7.46 -9.42
CA GLU A 37 -8.02 6.75 -10.53
C GLU A 37 -7.15 5.66 -11.15
N TRP A 38 -5.89 5.96 -11.42
CA TRP A 38 -4.97 4.99 -12.03
C TRP A 38 -4.73 3.74 -11.15
N MET A 39 -4.87 3.85 -9.83
CA MET A 39 -4.73 2.72 -8.90
C MET A 39 -5.98 1.82 -8.90
N GLN A 40 -7.12 2.29 -9.42
CA GLN A 40 -8.35 1.48 -9.50
C GLN A 40 -8.20 0.36 -10.55
N HIS A 41 -7.37 0.58 -11.56
CA HIS A 41 -7.06 -0.36 -12.64
C HIS A 41 -6.16 -1.53 -12.18
N LYS A 42 -6.67 -2.42 -11.32
CA LYS A 42 -5.92 -3.56 -10.76
C LYS A 42 -5.42 -4.54 -11.82
N GLU A 43 -6.14 -4.66 -12.93
CA GLU A 43 -5.80 -5.51 -14.07
C GLU A 43 -4.47 -5.13 -14.74
N LYS A 44 -4.02 -3.89 -14.54
CA LYS A 44 -2.75 -3.39 -15.06
C LYS A 44 -1.59 -3.52 -14.07
N GLY A 45 -1.80 -4.13 -12.91
CA GLY A 45 -0.75 -4.38 -11.92
C GLY A 45 0.08 -5.62 -12.24
N HIS A 46 1.28 -5.71 -11.65
CA HIS A 46 2.19 -6.83 -11.87
C HIS A 46 1.59 -8.20 -11.55
N SER A 47 0.73 -8.29 -10.54
CA SER A 47 0.04 -9.52 -10.12
C SER A 47 -0.77 -10.17 -11.27
N GLU A 48 -1.50 -9.36 -12.03
CA GLU A 48 -2.42 -9.88 -13.06
C GLU A 48 -1.82 -9.88 -14.47
N LYS A 49 -0.74 -9.11 -14.69
CA LYS A 49 0.04 -9.10 -15.94
C LYS A 49 1.33 -9.92 -15.84
N ILE A 50 2.44 -9.26 -15.49
CA ILE A 50 3.79 -9.81 -15.70
C ILE A 50 4.02 -11.09 -14.90
N LEU A 51 3.50 -11.19 -13.67
CA LEU A 51 3.67 -12.40 -12.86
C LEU A 51 2.91 -13.60 -13.42
N LYS A 52 1.77 -13.35 -14.07
CA LYS A 52 0.95 -14.37 -14.73
C LYS A 52 1.61 -14.84 -16.03
N GLU A 53 2.11 -13.90 -16.82
CA GLU A 53 2.87 -14.15 -18.06
C GLU A 53 4.16 -14.93 -17.74
N LEU A 54 4.97 -14.44 -16.79
CA LEU A 54 6.20 -15.11 -16.37
C LEU A 54 5.96 -16.51 -15.83
N ARG A 55 4.87 -16.73 -15.07
CA ARG A 55 4.56 -18.08 -14.59
C ARG A 55 4.30 -19.06 -15.74
N SER A 56 3.67 -18.61 -16.83
CA SER A 56 3.30 -19.47 -17.96
C SER A 56 4.42 -19.62 -18.98
N GLU A 57 5.15 -18.54 -19.28
CA GLU A 57 6.09 -18.46 -20.40
C GLU A 57 7.55 -18.56 -19.95
N ASP A 58 7.91 -18.02 -18.78
CA ASP A 58 9.28 -18.03 -18.27
C ASP A 58 9.37 -18.22 -16.74
N PRO A 59 9.30 -19.47 -16.25
CA PRO A 59 9.45 -19.79 -14.84
C PRO A 59 10.79 -19.31 -14.22
N LYS A 60 11.84 -19.14 -15.05
CA LYS A 60 13.13 -18.63 -14.58
C LYS A 60 13.05 -17.13 -14.29
N GLY A 61 12.38 -16.35 -15.13
CA GLY A 61 12.08 -14.94 -14.90
C GLY A 61 11.25 -14.73 -13.64
N PHE A 62 10.24 -15.56 -13.40
CA PHE A 62 9.45 -15.55 -12.15
C PHE A 62 10.36 -15.75 -10.92
N THR A 63 11.25 -16.75 -10.99
CA THR A 63 12.20 -17.06 -9.91
C THR A 63 13.21 -15.92 -9.70
N LYS A 64 13.64 -15.24 -10.76
CA LYS A 64 14.54 -14.09 -10.65
C LYS A 64 13.89 -12.92 -9.93
N LEU A 65 12.61 -12.68 -10.21
CA LEU A 65 11.86 -11.54 -9.67
C LEU A 65 11.43 -11.77 -8.20
N LEU A 66 10.96 -12.97 -7.85
CA LEU A 66 10.47 -13.28 -6.50
C LEU A 66 11.46 -14.09 -5.63
N ARG A 67 12.62 -14.49 -6.18
CA ARG A 67 13.61 -15.39 -5.57
C ARG A 67 13.06 -16.74 -5.11
N ILE A 68 11.95 -17.19 -5.70
CA ILE A 68 11.29 -18.47 -5.40
C ILE A 68 10.69 -19.08 -6.67
N SER A 69 10.71 -20.40 -6.78
CA SER A 69 10.06 -21.08 -7.91
C SER A 69 8.53 -20.97 -7.83
N PRO A 70 7.83 -21.04 -8.98
CA PRO A 70 6.37 -21.03 -9.00
C PRO A 70 5.73 -22.11 -8.11
N ASP A 71 6.31 -23.31 -8.07
CA ASP A 71 5.79 -24.43 -7.28
C ASP A 71 5.93 -24.18 -5.77
N CYS A 72 7.10 -23.67 -5.35
CA CYS A 72 7.33 -23.30 -3.96
C CYS A 72 6.43 -22.13 -3.54
N PHE A 73 6.14 -21.20 -4.45
CA PHE A 73 5.17 -20.14 -4.21
C PHE A 73 3.78 -20.71 -3.91
N ASP A 74 3.30 -21.69 -4.68
CA ASP A 74 1.99 -22.33 -4.43
C ASP A 74 1.95 -23.08 -3.09
N PHE A 75 3.04 -23.76 -2.74
CA PHE A 75 3.16 -24.42 -1.44
C PHE A 75 3.05 -23.41 -0.28
N ILE A 76 3.81 -22.31 -0.34
CA ILE A 76 3.77 -21.27 0.69
C ILE A 76 2.40 -20.61 0.74
N LEU A 77 1.79 -20.34 -0.41
CA LEU A 77 0.47 -19.73 -0.49
C LEU A 77 -0.59 -20.64 0.14
N LYS A 78 -0.51 -21.95 -0.06
CA LYS A 78 -1.42 -22.92 0.58
C LYS A 78 -1.31 -22.88 2.11
N GLU A 79 -0.09 -22.81 2.63
CA GLU A 79 0.18 -22.82 4.07
C GLU A 79 -0.16 -21.49 4.76
N ILE A 80 0.19 -20.37 4.13
CA ILE A 80 0.10 -19.04 4.73
C ILE A 80 -1.19 -18.33 4.31
N GLY A 81 -1.78 -18.70 3.17
CA GLY A 81 -3.00 -18.12 2.60
C GLY A 81 -4.12 -17.90 3.62
N PRO A 82 -4.52 -18.91 4.41
CA PRO A 82 -5.56 -18.76 5.43
C PRO A 82 -5.21 -17.75 6.53
N CYS A 83 -3.91 -17.53 6.79
CA CYS A 83 -3.45 -16.57 7.81
C CYS A 83 -3.36 -15.13 7.28
N ILE A 84 -3.13 -14.94 5.98
CA ILE A 84 -2.95 -13.61 5.36
C ILE A 84 -4.22 -13.11 4.69
N GLN A 85 -5.16 -13.99 4.34
CA GLN A 85 -6.46 -13.59 3.80
C GLN A 85 -7.22 -12.79 4.86
N LYS A 86 -7.76 -11.65 4.45
CA LYS A 86 -8.63 -10.82 5.29
C LYS A 86 -10.04 -10.87 4.70
N ALA A 87 -11.04 -10.65 5.54
CA ALA A 87 -12.41 -10.47 5.09
C ALA A 87 -12.57 -9.12 4.38
N ASP A 88 -13.44 -9.11 3.37
CA ASP A 88 -13.86 -7.88 2.70
C ASP A 88 -14.60 -6.99 3.69
N THR A 89 -14.49 -5.69 3.47
CA THR A 89 -15.21 -4.68 4.25
C THR A 89 -16.23 -3.99 3.37
N ASN A 90 -17.30 -3.44 3.97
CA ASN A 90 -18.36 -2.77 3.21
C ASN A 90 -17.86 -1.62 2.30
N MET A 91 -16.70 -1.04 2.61
CA MET A 91 -16.12 0.06 1.84
C MET A 91 -15.03 -0.39 0.85
N ARG A 92 -14.48 -1.59 1.00
CA ARG A 92 -13.33 -2.04 0.21
C ARG A 92 -13.16 -3.55 0.22
N GLU A 93 -12.90 -4.11 -0.96
CA GLU A 93 -12.43 -5.48 -1.14
C GLU A 93 -11.03 -5.69 -0.54
N ALA A 94 -10.91 -6.76 0.22
CA ALA A 94 -9.66 -7.19 0.80
C ALA A 94 -8.74 -7.72 -0.30
N LEU A 95 -7.47 -7.32 -0.21
CA LEU A 95 -6.47 -7.82 -1.14
C LEU A 95 -6.35 -9.36 -1.00
N PRO A 96 -6.39 -10.11 -2.12
CA PRO A 96 -6.27 -11.56 -2.07
C PRO A 96 -4.91 -11.98 -1.50
N ALA A 97 -4.90 -13.13 -0.84
CA ALA A 97 -3.71 -13.73 -0.23
C ALA A 97 -2.55 -13.87 -1.22
N LYS A 98 -2.86 -14.26 -2.47
CA LYS A 98 -1.88 -14.40 -3.56
C LYS A 98 -1.10 -13.10 -3.79
N THR A 99 -1.80 -12.01 -4.09
CA THR A 99 -1.19 -10.71 -4.37
C THR A 99 -0.45 -10.16 -3.15
N LYS A 100 -0.94 -10.40 -1.92
CA LYS A 100 -0.20 -10.06 -0.70
C LYS A 100 1.16 -10.76 -0.63
N LEU A 101 1.19 -12.05 -0.96
CA LEU A 101 2.42 -12.84 -0.95
C LEU A 101 3.39 -12.37 -2.03
N GLU A 102 2.91 -12.13 -3.26
CA GLU A 102 3.72 -11.61 -4.37
C GLU A 102 4.39 -10.28 -4.03
N ILE A 103 3.62 -9.31 -3.51
CA ILE A 103 4.17 -8.02 -3.09
C ILE A 103 5.22 -8.22 -1.99
N THR A 104 4.94 -9.08 -1.01
CA THR A 104 5.87 -9.30 0.10
C THR A 104 7.17 -9.91 -0.39
N LEU A 105 7.10 -10.89 -1.29
CA LEU A 105 8.29 -11.53 -1.86
C LEU A 105 9.07 -10.58 -2.78
N HIS A 106 8.39 -9.81 -3.63
CA HIS A 106 9.04 -8.78 -4.45
C HIS A 106 9.80 -7.77 -3.58
N TYR A 107 9.18 -7.32 -2.49
CA TYR A 107 9.84 -6.41 -1.54
C TYR A 107 11.08 -7.05 -0.90
N LEU A 108 10.97 -8.30 -0.45
CA LEU A 108 12.09 -9.01 0.17
C LEU A 108 13.21 -9.35 -0.82
N ALA A 109 12.85 -9.59 -2.08
CA ALA A 109 13.78 -9.93 -3.14
C ALA A 109 14.57 -8.71 -3.63
N THR A 110 13.89 -7.59 -3.89
CA THR A 110 14.50 -6.42 -4.54
C THR A 110 14.86 -5.30 -3.56
N GLY A 111 14.15 -5.21 -2.42
CA GLY A 111 14.35 -4.15 -1.43
C GLY A 111 13.94 -2.77 -1.94
N GLU A 112 13.10 -2.70 -2.96
CA GLU A 112 12.68 -1.45 -3.59
C GLU A 112 11.88 -0.55 -2.66
N ASP A 113 11.91 0.75 -2.99
CA ASP A 113 11.10 1.75 -2.33
C ASP A 113 9.61 1.42 -2.48
N LEU A 114 8.87 1.66 -1.40
CA LEU A 114 7.44 1.34 -1.35
C LEU A 114 6.64 2.09 -2.42
N THR A 115 7.10 3.29 -2.82
CA THR A 115 6.48 4.10 -3.87
C THR A 115 6.56 3.42 -5.23
N GLN A 116 7.69 2.80 -5.58
CA GLN A 116 7.83 2.02 -6.81
C GLN A 116 6.87 0.84 -6.81
N MET A 117 6.78 0.13 -5.68
CA MET A 117 5.82 -0.96 -5.53
C MET A 117 4.36 -0.50 -5.67
N GLU A 118 4.03 0.73 -5.27
CA GLU A 118 2.68 1.27 -5.50
C GLU A 118 2.36 1.39 -6.99
N TYR A 119 3.32 1.81 -7.81
CA TYR A 119 3.14 1.93 -9.25
C TYR A 119 3.00 0.56 -9.91
N ASP A 120 3.89 -0.36 -9.53
CA ASP A 120 3.99 -1.72 -10.06
C ASP A 120 2.76 -2.56 -9.77
N PHE A 121 2.35 -2.63 -8.50
CA PHE A 121 1.25 -3.47 -8.06
C PHE A 121 -0.08 -2.71 -7.99
N ARG A 122 -0.07 -1.39 -8.19
CA ARG A 122 -1.27 -0.52 -8.11
C ARG A 122 -1.97 -0.62 -6.76
N HIS A 123 -1.21 -0.84 -5.69
CA HIS A 123 -1.72 -0.90 -4.32
C HIS A 123 -1.01 0.12 -3.44
N SER A 124 -1.74 0.76 -2.53
CA SER A 124 -1.17 1.77 -1.63
C SER A 124 -0.15 1.18 -0.65
N CYS A 125 0.90 1.94 -0.35
CA CYS A 125 1.96 1.69 0.63
C CYS A 125 1.40 1.26 1.98
N THR A 126 0.29 1.85 2.43
CA THR A 126 -0.34 1.52 3.71
C THR A 126 -0.72 0.05 3.79
N TRP A 127 -1.13 -0.55 2.67
CA TRP A 127 -1.40 -1.98 2.60
C TRP A 127 -0.13 -2.82 2.65
N ILE A 128 0.92 -2.40 1.95
CA ILE A 128 2.23 -3.09 1.88
C ILE A 128 2.91 -3.13 3.27
N LEU A 129 2.73 -2.08 4.07
CA LEU A 129 3.23 -2.04 5.45
C LEU A 129 2.40 -2.92 6.39
N SER A 130 1.08 -2.96 6.22
CA SER A 130 0.18 -3.78 7.05
C SER A 130 0.46 -5.27 6.90
N THR A 131 0.81 -5.75 5.69
CA THR A 131 1.13 -7.16 5.44
C THR A 131 2.43 -7.59 6.12
N LYS A 132 3.47 -6.75 6.15
CA LYS A 132 4.74 -7.04 6.87
C LYS A 132 4.51 -7.34 8.34
N SER A 133 3.75 -6.48 9.02
CA SER A 133 3.47 -6.62 10.46
C SER A 133 2.65 -7.86 10.78
N ILE A 134 1.78 -8.29 9.87
CA ILE A 134 0.90 -9.45 10.05
C ILE A 134 1.65 -10.76 9.78
N SER A 135 2.49 -10.81 8.74
CA SER A 135 3.31 -11.99 8.44
C SER A 135 4.27 -12.33 9.59
N LEU A 136 4.96 -11.32 10.14
CA LEU A 136 5.84 -11.47 11.32
C LEU A 136 5.07 -11.98 12.54
N ARG A 137 3.86 -11.46 12.78
CA ARG A 137 3.02 -11.85 13.93
C ARG A 137 2.39 -13.23 13.76
N ALA A 138 2.06 -13.64 12.54
CA ALA A 138 1.54 -14.97 12.21
C ALA A 138 2.63 -16.06 12.35
N HIS A 139 3.86 -15.76 11.92
CA HIS A 139 5.00 -16.67 12.05
C HIS A 139 5.36 -16.94 13.53
N SER A 140 5.31 -15.90 14.38
CA SER A 140 5.45 -16.05 15.84
C SER A 140 4.38 -16.97 16.44
N LYS A 141 3.10 -16.82 16.04
CA LYS A 141 2.00 -17.64 16.57
C LYS A 141 2.00 -19.09 16.09
N LYS A 142 2.42 -19.37 14.84
CA LYS A 142 2.55 -20.75 14.32
C LYS A 142 3.70 -21.48 15.01
N ASN A 143 4.87 -20.86 15.18
CA ASN A 143 6.00 -21.49 15.89
C ASN A 143 5.66 -21.79 17.36
N VAL A 144 4.89 -20.93 18.03
CA VAL A 144 4.41 -21.18 19.41
C VAL A 144 3.36 -22.30 19.49
N LYS A 145 2.57 -22.54 18.43
CA LYS A 145 1.61 -23.65 18.39
C LYS A 145 2.28 -24.99 18.05
N ILE A 146 3.23 -24.98 17.12
CA ILE A 146 3.98 -26.19 16.74
C ILE A 146 4.77 -26.72 17.93
N SER A 147 5.45 -25.86 18.70
CA SER A 147 6.19 -26.28 19.90
C SER A 147 5.32 -26.79 21.06
N LYS A 148 4.02 -26.47 21.08
CA LYS A 148 3.07 -26.94 22.10
C LYS A 148 2.38 -28.26 21.77
N ILE A 149 2.48 -28.71 20.51
CA ILE A 149 1.89 -29.98 20.06
C ILE A 149 2.92 -31.13 20.16
N THR A 150 4.21 -30.81 20.24
CA THR A 150 5.32 -31.77 20.34
C THR A 150 5.78 -32.07 21.79
N LEU A 151 5.04 -31.61 22.81
CA LEU A 151 5.30 -31.85 24.24
C LEU A 151 4.19 -32.70 24.87
#